data_AF-A0A699ZMS2-F1
#
_entry.id   AF-A0A699ZMS2-F1
#
_cell.length_a   1.000
_cell.length_b   1.000
_cell.length_c   1.000
_cell.angle_alpha   90.00
_cell.angle_beta   90.00
_cell.angle_gamma   90.00
#
_symmetry.space_group_name_H-M   'P 1'
#
loop_
_entity.id
_entity.type
_entity.pdbx_description
1 polymer ?
#
loop_
_entity_poly.entity_id
_entity_poly.type
_entity_poly.pdbx_seq_one_letter_code
_entity_poly.pdbx_strand_id
1 'polypeptide(L)'
;MAAQRQMATRTANAQAAADQWLRRAELAVSRGQDELAREALTRRKALQADADKMAAQAKMQQQACDQLSASVCMLEGKISEARSKKETLKARAASAKTSIAIQEMIGSLRSTSSSSFAVFDKMEEKVMALEAEAQSAAALATPDALEARFAMLEGGGGVEDELQALKSGALV
;
A
#
# COMPACT_ATOMS: atom_id res chain seq x y z
N MET A 1 -6.94 15.84 -4.62
CA MET A 1 -7.45 17.21 -4.34
C MET A 1 -7.09 18.25 -5.40
N ALA A 2 -5.86 18.28 -5.96
CA ALA A 2 -5.48 19.28 -6.97
C ALA A 2 -6.38 19.23 -8.24
N ALA A 3 -6.63 18.03 -8.78
CA ALA A 3 -7.50 17.87 -9.96
C ALA A 3 -8.94 18.33 -9.71
N GLN A 4 -9.47 18.09 -8.50
CA GLN A 4 -10.83 18.48 -8.12
C GLN A 4 -10.97 20.00 -7.97
N ARG A 5 -9.96 20.65 -7.37
CA ARG A 5 -9.88 22.13 -7.35
C ARG A 5 -9.79 22.70 -8.75
N GLN A 6 -8.95 22.14 -9.61
CA GLN A 6 -8.79 22.61 -10.98
C GLN A 6 -10.08 22.48 -11.80
N MET A 7 -10.82 21.38 -11.62
CA MET A 7 -12.14 21.22 -12.24
C MET A 7 -13.17 22.20 -11.69
N ALA A 8 -13.20 22.43 -10.37
CA ALA A 8 -14.08 23.43 -9.76
C ALA A 8 -13.77 24.85 -10.24
N THR A 9 -12.49 25.21 -10.42
CA THR A 9 -12.10 26.50 -10.99
C THR A 9 -12.55 26.61 -12.46
N ARG A 10 -12.42 25.54 -13.25
CA ARG A 10 -12.88 25.53 -14.65
C ARG A 10 -14.39 25.69 -14.76
N THR A 11 -15.18 24.99 -13.95
CA THR A 11 -16.64 25.12 -13.95
C THR A 11 -17.08 26.52 -13.50
N ALA A 12 -16.46 27.07 -12.46
CA ALA A 12 -16.73 28.45 -12.01
C ALA A 12 -16.42 29.48 -13.09
N ASN A 13 -15.29 29.33 -13.79
CA ASN A 13 -14.92 30.21 -14.91
C ASN A 13 -15.91 30.10 -16.08
N ALA A 14 -16.36 28.88 -16.40
CA ALA A 14 -17.35 28.65 -17.45
C ALA A 14 -18.71 29.29 -17.11
N GLN A 15 -19.15 29.20 -15.85
CA GLN A 15 -20.36 29.88 -15.36
C GLN A 15 -20.22 31.40 -15.44
N ALA A 16 -19.10 31.97 -14.96
CA ALA A 16 -18.86 33.40 -15.04
C ALA A 16 -18.85 33.92 -16.49
N ALA A 17 -18.29 33.13 -17.42
CA ALA A 17 -18.33 33.44 -18.85
C ALA A 17 -19.76 33.36 -19.41
N ALA A 18 -20.56 32.36 -19.02
CA ALA A 18 -21.96 32.24 -19.40
C ALA A 18 -22.79 33.45 -18.92
N ASP A 19 -22.55 33.93 -17.70
CA ASP A 19 -23.22 35.11 -17.14
C ASP A 19 -22.80 36.41 -17.84
N GLN A 20 -21.53 36.51 -18.28
CA GLN A 20 -21.13 37.62 -19.15
C GLN A 20 -21.86 37.60 -20.49
N TRP A 21 -21.98 36.44 -21.13
CA TRP A 21 -22.73 36.33 -22.39
C TRP A 21 -24.22 36.63 -22.21
N LEU A 22 -24.80 36.29 -21.05
CA LEU A 22 -26.18 36.67 -20.71
C LEU A 22 -26.34 38.20 -20.66
N ARG A 23 -25.47 38.89 -19.91
CA ARG A 23 -25.49 40.36 -19.84
C ARG A 23 -25.28 41.03 -21.19
N ARG A 24 -24.43 40.44 -22.05
CA ARG A 24 -24.24 40.91 -23.43
C ARG A 24 -25.48 40.71 -24.29
N ALA A 25 -26.18 39.59 -24.13
CA ALA A 25 -27.44 39.34 -24.81
C ALA A 25 -28.52 40.35 -24.38
N GLU A 26 -28.67 40.59 -23.07
CA GLU A 26 -29.59 41.59 -22.52
C GLU A 26 -29.31 43.00 -23.07
N LEU A 27 -28.02 43.39 -23.12
CA LEU A 27 -27.61 44.67 -23.70
C LEU A 27 -27.94 44.75 -25.20
N ALA A 28 -27.69 43.68 -25.96
CA ALA A 28 -28.00 43.62 -27.38
C ALA A 28 -29.51 43.76 -27.65
N VAL A 29 -30.35 43.07 -26.86
CA VAL A 29 -31.82 43.21 -26.92
C VAL A 29 -32.25 44.64 -26.59
N SER A 30 -31.67 45.25 -25.56
CA SER A 30 -32.00 46.64 -25.19
C SER A 30 -31.68 47.67 -26.28
N ARG A 31 -30.79 47.31 -27.22
CA ARG A 31 -30.42 48.14 -28.38
C ARG A 31 -31.05 47.69 -29.69
N GLY A 32 -32.01 46.75 -29.66
CA GLY A 32 -32.69 46.23 -30.84
C GLY A 32 -31.80 45.41 -31.78
N GLN A 33 -30.68 44.87 -31.28
CA GLN A 33 -29.75 44.04 -32.05
C GLN A 33 -30.04 42.55 -31.82
N ASP A 34 -31.17 42.08 -32.32
CA ASP A 34 -31.68 40.73 -32.05
C ASP A 34 -30.75 39.61 -32.57
N GLU A 35 -30.08 39.82 -33.70
CA GLU A 35 -29.11 38.86 -34.23
C GLU A 35 -27.88 38.72 -33.30
N LEU A 36 -27.38 39.83 -32.75
CA LEU A 36 -26.27 39.82 -31.80
C LEU A 36 -26.69 39.16 -30.47
N ALA A 37 -27.93 39.36 -30.04
CA ALA A 37 -28.49 38.71 -28.87
C ALA A 37 -28.60 37.17 -29.07
N ARG A 38 -29.03 36.72 -30.25
CA ARG A 38 -29.09 35.29 -30.61
C ARG A 38 -27.70 34.65 -30.59
N GLU A 39 -26.69 35.31 -31.15
CA GLU A 39 -25.31 34.80 -31.10
C GLU A 39 -24.79 34.71 -29.66
N ALA A 40 -25.03 35.73 -28.84
CA ALA A 40 -24.63 35.74 -27.44
C ALA A 40 -25.29 34.60 -26.64
N LEU A 41 -26.60 34.37 -26.85
CA LEU A 41 -27.33 33.27 -26.22
C LEU A 41 -26.85 31.89 -26.70
N THR A 42 -26.48 31.78 -27.98
CA THR A 42 -25.92 30.54 -28.53
C THR A 42 -24.58 30.20 -27.87
N ARG A 43 -23.69 31.20 -27.71
CA ARG A 43 -22.42 31.02 -27.00
C ARG A 43 -22.62 30.70 -25.52
N ARG A 44 -23.59 31.34 -24.86
CA ARG A 44 -23.97 30.99 -23.48
C ARG A 44 -24.39 29.52 -23.37
N LYS A 45 -25.26 29.06 -24.28
CA LYS A 45 -25.78 27.70 -24.28
C LYS A 45 -24.67 26.65 -24.49
N ALA A 46 -23.70 26.96 -25.35
CA ALA A 46 -22.52 26.10 -25.53
C ALA A 46 -21.68 26.00 -24.25
N LEU A 47 -21.36 27.14 -23.60
CA LEU A 47 -20.62 27.16 -22.34
C LEU A 47 -21.36 26.43 -21.21
N GLN A 48 -22.68 26.55 -21.16
CA GLN A 48 -23.51 25.86 -20.18
C GLN A 48 -23.46 24.34 -20.40
N ALA A 49 -23.60 23.87 -21.65
CA ALA A 49 -23.50 22.46 -21.98
C ALA A 49 -22.11 21.88 -21.66
N ASP A 50 -21.04 22.66 -21.86
CA ASP A 50 -19.69 22.23 -21.49
C ASP A 50 -19.50 22.17 -19.98
N ALA A 51 -20.06 23.13 -19.23
CA ALA A 51 -20.05 23.09 -17.77
C ALA A 51 -20.81 21.87 -17.22
N ASP A 52 -21.97 21.54 -17.80
CA ASP A 52 -22.77 20.37 -17.40
C ASP A 52 -22.02 19.06 -17.67
N LYS A 53 -21.35 18.94 -18.83
CA LYS A 53 -20.48 17.79 -19.14
C LYS A 53 -19.34 17.66 -18.14
N MET A 54 -18.66 18.77 -17.81
CA MET A 54 -17.58 18.75 -16.83
C MET A 54 -18.08 18.37 -15.43
N ALA A 55 -19.26 18.83 -15.03
CA ALA A 55 -19.88 18.45 -13.76
C ALA A 55 -20.22 16.94 -13.72
N ALA A 56 -20.76 16.40 -14.82
CA ALA A 56 -21.03 14.97 -14.92
C ALA A 56 -19.74 14.12 -14.85
N GLN A 57 -18.67 14.54 -15.55
CA GLN A 57 -17.36 13.90 -15.46
C GLN A 57 -16.78 13.95 -14.04
N ALA A 58 -16.88 15.10 -13.37
CA ALA A 58 -16.42 15.24 -11.98
C ALA A 58 -17.17 14.28 -11.04
N LYS A 59 -18.48 14.14 -11.22
CA LYS A 59 -19.30 13.20 -10.42
C LYS A 59 -18.90 11.75 -10.66
N MET A 60 -18.70 11.34 -11.91
CA MET A 60 -18.23 9.99 -12.23
C MET A 60 -16.85 9.71 -11.62
N GLN A 61 -15.93 10.68 -11.71
CA GLN A 61 -14.60 10.54 -11.13
C GLN A 61 -14.64 10.43 -9.60
N GLN A 62 -15.51 11.22 -8.94
CA GLN A 62 -15.69 11.13 -7.50
C GLN A 62 -16.20 9.74 -7.09
N GLN A 63 -17.22 9.22 -7.78
CA GLN A 63 -17.75 7.89 -7.52
C GLN A 63 -16.69 6.79 -7.71
N ALA A 64 -15.85 6.89 -8.74
CA ALA A 64 -14.76 5.95 -8.97
C ALA A 64 -13.71 6.01 -7.85
N CYS A 65 -13.36 7.22 -7.39
CA CYS A 65 -12.45 7.40 -6.24
C CYS A 65 -13.03 6.82 -4.95
N ASP A 66 -14.32 7.01 -4.70
CA ASP A 66 -14.98 6.49 -3.50
C ASP A 66 -15.02 4.95 -3.52
N GLN A 67 -15.35 4.34 -4.67
CA GLN A 67 -15.31 2.89 -4.86
C GLN A 67 -13.90 2.32 -4.69
N LEU A 68 -12.89 3.00 -5.25
CA LEU A 68 -11.51 2.57 -5.12
C LEU A 68 -11.05 2.64 -3.66
N SER A 69 -11.40 3.71 -2.95
CA SER A 69 -11.07 3.88 -1.53
C SER A 69 -11.72 2.79 -0.67
N ALA A 70 -12.99 2.48 -0.91
CA ALA A 70 -13.67 1.38 -0.24
C ALA A 70 -13.01 0.02 -0.53
N SER A 71 -12.58 -0.20 -1.77
CA SER A 71 -11.87 -1.43 -2.17
C SER A 71 -10.51 -1.54 -1.50
N VAL A 72 -9.76 -0.45 -1.39
CA VAL A 72 -8.47 -0.39 -0.67
C VAL A 72 -8.68 -0.75 0.80
N CYS A 73 -9.65 -0.12 1.48
CA CYS A 73 -9.95 -0.43 2.88
C CYS A 73 -10.33 -1.91 3.08
N MET A 74 -11.11 -2.49 2.17
CA MET A 74 -11.45 -3.92 2.21
C MET A 74 -10.20 -4.80 2.04
N LEU A 75 -9.33 -4.47 1.09
CA LEU A 75 -8.10 -5.21 0.82
C LEU A 75 -7.12 -5.13 1.99
N GLU A 76 -6.98 -3.97 2.61
CA GLU A 76 -6.18 -3.78 3.82
C GLU A 76 -6.69 -4.67 4.97
N GLY A 77 -8.01 -4.74 5.17
CA GLY A 77 -8.64 -5.66 6.12
C GLY A 77 -8.30 -7.13 5.83
N LYS A 78 -8.45 -7.56 4.57
CA LYS A 78 -8.10 -8.93 4.15
C LYS A 78 -6.61 -9.24 4.33
N ILE A 79 -5.73 -8.29 4.06
CA ILE A 79 -4.28 -8.44 4.27
C ILE A 79 -3.97 -8.61 5.76
N SER A 80 -4.62 -7.82 6.63
CA SER A 80 -4.47 -7.94 8.08
C SER A 80 -4.92 -9.32 8.59
N GLU A 81 -6.08 -9.79 8.14
CA GLU A 81 -6.57 -11.14 8.47
C GLU A 81 -5.62 -12.24 7.99
N ALA A 82 -5.10 -12.11 6.76
CA ALA A 82 -4.16 -13.07 6.19
C ALA A 82 -2.84 -13.10 6.98
N ARG A 83 -2.33 -11.94 7.41
CA ARG A 83 -1.15 -11.85 8.29
C ARG A 83 -1.41 -12.52 9.64
N SER A 84 -2.55 -12.26 10.27
CA SER A 84 -2.92 -12.90 11.55
C SER A 84 -3.03 -14.43 11.42
N LYS A 85 -3.65 -14.92 10.34
CA LYS A 85 -3.71 -16.36 10.04
C LYS A 85 -2.33 -16.95 9.82
N LYS A 86 -1.45 -16.27 9.09
CA LYS A 86 -0.06 -16.70 8.88
C LYS A 86 0.69 -16.84 10.21
N GLU A 87 0.63 -15.84 11.09
CA GLU A 87 1.31 -15.91 12.39
C GLU A 87 0.72 -17.01 13.28
N THR A 88 -0.59 -17.19 13.26
CA THR A 88 -1.26 -18.30 13.96
C THR A 88 -0.78 -19.67 13.45
N LEU A 89 -0.69 -19.84 12.13
CA LEU A 89 -0.20 -21.08 11.53
C LEU A 89 1.28 -21.33 11.84
N LYS A 90 2.10 -20.28 11.84
CA LYS A 90 3.51 -20.35 12.23
C LYS A 90 3.66 -20.79 13.69
N ALA A 91 2.88 -20.21 14.60
CA ALA A 91 2.87 -20.60 16.02
C ALA A 91 2.43 -22.06 16.20
N ARG A 92 1.35 -22.50 15.53
CA ARG A 92 0.89 -23.90 15.57
C ARG A 92 1.94 -24.87 15.04
N ALA A 93 2.61 -24.52 13.93
CA ALA A 93 3.68 -25.35 13.36
C ALA A 93 4.87 -25.46 14.33
N ALA A 94 5.26 -24.36 14.98
CA ALA A 94 6.30 -24.38 16.01
C ALA A 94 5.91 -25.29 17.19
N SER A 95 4.70 -25.15 17.73
CA SER A 95 4.21 -25.99 18.83
C SER A 95 4.11 -27.48 18.46
N ALA A 96 3.67 -27.79 17.24
CA ALA A 96 3.63 -29.17 16.74
C ALA A 96 5.04 -29.76 16.61
N LYS A 97 6.00 -29.00 16.07
CA LYS A 97 7.41 -29.41 15.98
C LYS A 97 7.99 -29.70 17.36
N THR A 98 7.75 -28.84 18.35
CA THR A 98 8.19 -29.05 19.74
C THR A 98 7.52 -30.29 20.35
N SER A 99 6.23 -30.49 20.12
CA SER A 99 5.49 -31.65 20.63
C SER A 99 6.01 -32.98 20.06
N ILE A 100 6.32 -33.02 18.76
CA ILE A 100 6.93 -34.18 18.11
C ILE A 100 8.32 -34.44 18.70
N ALA A 101 9.16 -33.41 18.85
CA ALA A 101 10.49 -33.54 19.44
C ALA A 101 10.44 -34.09 20.88
N ILE A 102 9.45 -33.65 21.68
CA ILE A 102 9.21 -34.19 23.03
C ILE A 102 8.77 -35.65 22.96
N GLN A 103 7.84 -36.01 22.07
CA GLN A 103 7.36 -37.39 21.93
C GLN A 103 8.46 -38.35 21.45
N GLU A 104 9.29 -37.95 20.48
CA GLU A 104 10.45 -38.72 20.03
C GLU A 104 11.44 -38.94 21.17
N MET A 105 11.69 -37.91 21.99
CA MET A 105 12.54 -38.01 23.17
C MET A 105 11.96 -38.98 24.22
N ILE A 106 10.65 -38.93 24.49
CA ILE A 106 9.96 -39.86 25.41
C ILE A 106 9.95 -41.28 24.84
N GLY A 107 9.81 -41.45 23.53
CA GLY A 107 9.92 -42.75 22.86
C GLY A 107 11.31 -43.36 22.99
N SER A 108 12.35 -42.54 22.81
CA SER A 108 13.75 -42.93 23.04
C SER A 108 14.02 -43.29 24.52
N LEU A 109 13.41 -42.55 25.45
CA LEU A 109 13.49 -42.79 26.89
C LEU A 109 12.89 -44.14 27.31
N ARG A 110 11.76 -44.56 26.71
CA ARG A 110 11.12 -45.86 27.00
C ARG A 110 11.96 -47.07 26.59
N SER A 111 12.94 -46.91 25.69
CA SER A 111 13.89 -47.97 25.32
C SER A 111 15.09 -48.07 26.27
N THR A 112 15.26 -47.16 27.23
CA THR A 112 16.42 -47.12 28.15
C THR A 112 15.97 -47.02 29.61
N SER A 113 15.39 -48.11 30.14
CA SER A 113 14.76 -48.19 31.47
C SER A 113 15.70 -48.09 32.70
N SER A 114 16.83 -47.37 32.65
CA SER A 114 17.80 -47.37 33.78
C SER A 114 18.45 -46.02 34.17
N SER A 115 18.07 -44.87 33.61
CA SER A 115 18.72 -43.58 33.96
C SER A 115 17.79 -42.37 34.03
N SER A 116 16.70 -42.48 34.80
CA SER A 116 15.70 -41.42 34.95
C SER A 116 16.24 -40.03 35.37
N PHE A 117 17.45 -39.92 35.95
CA PHE A 117 18.07 -38.65 36.36
C PHE A 117 18.93 -38.00 35.25
N ALA A 118 19.75 -38.79 34.54
CA ALA A 118 20.58 -38.30 33.43
C ALA A 118 19.77 -37.81 32.22
N VAL A 119 18.48 -38.14 32.19
CA VAL A 119 17.52 -37.73 31.17
C VAL A 119 16.95 -36.36 31.47
N PHE A 120 16.73 -36.04 32.76
CA PHE A 120 16.34 -34.68 33.17
C PHE A 120 17.45 -33.68 32.83
N ASP A 121 18.71 -34.01 33.12
CA ASP A 121 19.85 -33.14 32.78
C ASP A 121 19.96 -32.89 31.27
N LYS A 122 19.78 -33.92 30.43
CA LYS A 122 19.78 -33.77 28.97
C LYS A 122 18.56 -33.02 28.44
N MET A 123 17.41 -33.14 29.12
CA MET A 123 16.22 -32.34 28.81
C MET A 123 16.47 -30.87 29.16
N GLU A 124 17.02 -30.60 30.34
CA GLU A 124 17.34 -29.24 30.79
C GLU A 124 18.36 -28.58 29.86
N GLU A 125 19.40 -29.30 29.44
CA GLU A 125 20.38 -28.81 28.47
C GLU A 125 19.75 -28.49 27.10
N LYS A 126 18.85 -29.36 26.60
CA LYS A 126 18.13 -29.11 25.33
C LYS A 126 17.09 -28.00 25.43
N VAL A 127 16.42 -27.87 26.57
CA VAL A 127 15.47 -26.78 26.83
C VAL A 127 16.22 -25.47 26.92
N MET A 128 17.35 -25.40 27.65
CA MET A 128 18.22 -24.21 27.64
C MET A 128 18.72 -23.86 26.25
N ALA A 129 19.12 -24.85 25.44
CA ALA A 129 19.55 -24.60 24.06
C ALA A 129 18.41 -24.06 23.17
N LEU A 130 17.21 -24.63 23.29
CA LEU A 130 16.02 -24.16 22.56
C LEU A 130 15.54 -22.79 23.06
N GLU A 131 15.64 -22.49 24.35
CA GLU A 131 15.34 -21.18 24.93
C GLU A 131 16.34 -20.12 24.47
N ALA A 132 17.63 -20.47 24.41
CA ALA A 132 18.68 -19.60 23.86
C ALA A 132 18.46 -19.33 22.36
N GLU A 133 18.09 -20.35 21.58
CA GLU A 133 17.76 -20.19 20.16
C GLU A 133 16.47 -19.36 19.97
N ALA A 134 15.45 -19.55 20.82
CA ALA A 134 14.23 -18.76 20.79
C ALA A 134 14.48 -17.28 21.17
N GLN A 135 15.33 -17.00 22.15
CA GLN A 135 15.75 -15.64 22.49
C GLN A 135 16.53 -14.97 21.35
N SER A 136 17.40 -15.71 20.66
CA SER A 136 18.13 -15.22 19.48
C SER A 136 17.20 -14.93 18.30
N ALA A 137 16.24 -15.82 18.01
CA ALA A 137 15.23 -15.63 16.97
C ALA A 137 14.28 -14.46 17.28
N ALA A 138 13.95 -14.22 18.56
CA ALA A 138 13.16 -13.08 18.99
C ALA A 138 13.93 -11.75 18.84
N ALA A 139 15.24 -11.75 19.11
CA ALA A 139 16.11 -10.59 18.87
C ALA A 139 16.19 -10.23 17.36
N LEU A 140 16.24 -11.24 16.49
CA LEU A 140 16.23 -11.09 15.01
C LEU A 140 14.87 -10.67 14.43
N ALA A 141 13.78 -10.83 15.18
CA ALA A 141 12.42 -10.46 14.75
C ALA A 141 12.05 -9.00 15.09
N THR A 142 12.94 -8.27 15.76
CA THR A 142 12.76 -6.82 15.99
C THR A 142 12.86 -6.04 14.66
N PRO A 143 12.03 -5.02 14.43
CA PRO A 143 12.07 -4.21 13.20
C PRO A 143 13.46 -3.66 12.90
N ASP A 144 14.19 -3.27 13.95
CA ASP A 144 15.54 -2.71 13.92
C ASP A 144 16.58 -3.65 13.28
N ALA A 145 16.50 -4.97 13.54
CA ALA A 145 17.45 -5.93 12.97
C ALA A 145 17.20 -6.20 11.46
N LEU A 146 15.93 -6.10 11.05
CA LEU A 146 15.52 -6.26 9.66
C LEU A 146 15.88 -5.00 8.85
N GLU A 147 15.69 -3.83 9.44
CA GLU A 147 16.09 -2.52 8.92
C GLU A 147 17.61 -2.36 8.88
N ALA A 148 18.35 -2.87 9.86
CA ALA A 148 19.82 -2.95 9.84
C ALA A 148 20.33 -3.89 8.73
N ARG A 149 19.64 -5.01 8.46
CA ARG A 149 19.99 -5.90 7.31
C ARG A 149 19.65 -5.27 5.97
N PHE A 150 18.56 -4.52 5.87
CA PHE A 150 18.25 -3.74 4.67
C PHE A 150 19.23 -2.58 4.48
N ALA A 151 19.63 -1.87 5.53
CA ALA A 151 20.67 -0.84 5.48
C ALA A 151 22.05 -1.40 5.10
N MET A 152 22.37 -2.63 5.50
CA MET A 152 23.59 -3.33 5.08
C MET A 152 23.53 -3.80 3.62
N LEU A 153 22.33 -4.10 3.11
CA LEU A 153 22.06 -4.42 1.70
C LEU A 153 22.03 -3.16 0.81
N GLU A 154 21.46 -2.05 1.29
CA GLU A 154 21.46 -0.74 0.64
C GLU A 154 22.84 -0.09 0.67
N GLY A 155 23.65 -0.37 1.69
CA GLY A 155 25.07 0.00 1.75
C GLY A 155 26.01 -0.93 0.99
N GLY A 156 25.52 -2.04 0.43
CA GLY A 156 26.32 -3.11 -0.19
C GLY A 156 26.09 -3.34 -1.68
N GLY A 157 25.47 -2.39 -2.39
CA GLY A 157 25.06 -2.56 -3.79
C GLY A 157 25.20 -1.31 -4.63
N GLY A 158 26.32 -0.61 -4.52
CA GLY A 158 26.64 0.53 -5.39
C GLY A 158 27.19 0.03 -6.72
N VAL A 159 26.35 0.04 -7.74
CA VAL A 159 26.61 -0.13 -9.18
C VAL A 159 27.88 0.60 -9.69
N GLU A 160 28.43 1.53 -8.92
CA GLU A 160 29.70 2.22 -9.14
C GLU A 160 30.94 1.30 -9.05
N ASP A 161 30.95 0.27 -8.19
CA ASP A 161 32.07 -0.69 -8.06
C ASP A 161 32.15 -1.65 -9.26
N GLU A 162 31.00 -2.13 -9.74
CA GLU A 162 30.93 -2.94 -10.96
C GLU A 162 31.24 -2.12 -12.23
N LEU A 163 30.92 -0.81 -12.24
CA LEU A 163 31.29 0.09 -13.34
C LEU A 163 32.80 0.44 -13.34
N GLN A 164 33.42 0.51 -12.16
CA GLN A 164 34.88 0.67 -12.02
C GLN A 164 35.63 -0.59 -12.48
N ALA A 165 35.13 -1.78 -12.13
CA ALA A 165 35.69 -3.06 -12.56
C ALA A 165 35.63 -3.27 -14.09
N LEU A 166 34.59 -2.75 -14.75
CA LEU A 166 34.46 -2.79 -16.22
C LEU A 166 35.32 -1.74 -16.94
N LYS A 167 35.66 -0.62 -16.29
CA LYS A 167 36.52 0.44 -16.85
C LYS A 167 38.02 0.19 -16.64
N SER A 168 38.41 -0.62 -15.66
CA SER A 168 39.81 -0.82 -15.27
C SER A 168 40.52 -2.00 -15.96
N GLY A 169 39.96 -2.58 -17.02
CA GLY A 169 40.67 -3.39 -18.01
C GLY A 169 41.71 -4.41 -17.49
N ALA A 170 41.32 -5.67 -17.37
CA ALA A 170 42.22 -6.82 -17.47
C ALA A 170 41.35 -8.06 -17.75
N LEU A 171 41.42 -8.78 -18.87
CA LEU A 171 42.36 -8.85 -20.00
C LEU A 171 41.52 -9.11 -21.28
N VAL A 172 41.97 -8.74 -22.49
CA VAL A 172 42.76 -9.60 -23.41
C VAL A 172 42.46 -11.10 -23.28
#